data_AF-A0A1H8N3T5-F1
#
_entry.id   AF-A0A1H8N3T5-F1
#
_cell.length_a   1.000
_cell.length_b   1.000
_cell.length_c   1.000
_cell.angle_alpha   90.00
_cell.angle_beta   90.00
_cell.angle_gamma   90.00
#
_symmetry.space_group_name_H-M   'P 1'
#
loop_
_entity.id
_entity.type
_entity.pdbx_description
1 polymer ?
#
loop_
_entity_poly.entity_id
_entity_poly.type
_entity_poly.pdbx_seq_one_letter_code
_entity_poly.pdbx_strand_id
1 'polypeptide(L)'
;MYQEHAQRILDLLHKNPTRGVITAAEAEQALSVLEHEVAESKLHPENDVEHDIHAHEKEENETVEHAVMQRVGFHARAYPLLEMLRSAKQENESIIWGV
;
A
#
# COMPACT_ATOMS: atom_id res chain seq x y z
N MET A 1 -8.24 6.94 8.71
CA MET A 1 -8.83 6.91 7.36
C MET A 1 -7.81 6.66 6.23
N TYR A 2 -6.69 7.38 6.09
CA TYR A 2 -5.66 7.06 5.04
C TYR A 2 -4.37 6.40 5.57
N GLN A 3 -4.03 6.56 6.85
CA GLN A 3 -2.76 6.09 7.42
C GLN A 3 -2.68 4.56 7.54
N GLU A 4 -3.77 3.88 7.93
CA GLU A 4 -3.73 2.43 8.19
C GLU A 4 -3.50 1.60 6.91
N HIS A 5 -3.97 2.08 5.77
CA HIS A 5 -3.74 1.36 4.51
C HIS A 5 -2.35 1.61 3.94
N ALA A 6 -1.81 2.81 4.14
CA ALA A 6 -0.41 3.11 3.84
C ALA A 6 0.54 2.36 4.80
N GLN A 7 0.10 2.11 6.05
CA GLN A 7 0.87 1.41 7.07
C GLN A 7 1.33 0.04 6.58
N ARG A 8 0.43 -0.80 6.04
CA ARG A 8 0.81 -2.14 5.55
C ARG A 8 1.88 -2.09 4.44
N ILE A 9 1.72 -1.16 3.50
CA ILE A 9 2.67 -0.97 2.39
C ILE A 9 4.03 -0.53 2.92
N LEU A 10 4.05 0.39 3.88
CA LEU A 10 5.29 0.95 4.43
C LEU A 10 5.95 0.02 5.44
N ASP A 11 5.19 -0.78 6.19
CA ASP A 11 5.70 -1.84 7.07
C ASP A 11 6.44 -2.92 6.27
N LEU A 12 5.91 -3.30 5.09
CA LEU A 12 6.57 -4.21 4.15
C LEU A 12 7.94 -3.68 3.71
N LEU A 13 8.05 -2.35 3.52
CA LEU A 13 9.30 -1.68 3.15
C LEU A 13 10.16 -1.29 4.36
N HIS A 14 9.71 -1.60 5.58
CA HIS A 14 10.32 -1.19 6.85
C HIS A 14 10.53 0.34 6.95
N LYS A 15 9.58 1.12 6.41
CA LYS A 15 9.59 2.58 6.43
C LYS A 15 8.51 3.12 7.36
N ASN A 16 8.77 4.29 7.93
CA ASN A 16 7.82 4.95 8.81
C ASN A 16 6.77 5.75 8.00
N PRO A 17 5.47 5.65 8.34
CA PRO A 17 4.40 6.34 7.63
C PRO A 17 4.40 7.86 7.74
N THR A 18 4.94 8.39 8.85
CA THR A 18 4.93 9.83 9.11
C THR A 18 6.11 10.55 8.52
N ARG A 19 7.27 9.89 8.42
CA ARG A 19 8.50 10.48 7.90
C ARG A 19 9.45 9.42 7.38
N GLY A 20 9.95 9.59 6.17
CA GLY A 20 10.86 8.63 5.58
C GLY A 20 11.47 9.07 4.27
N VAL A 21 12.44 8.27 3.83
CA VAL A 21 13.10 8.41 2.54
C VAL A 21 13.28 7.02 1.93
N ILE A 22 13.00 6.94 0.63
CA ILE A 22 13.43 5.86 -0.24
C ILE A 22 14.43 6.49 -1.21
N THR A 23 15.70 6.13 -1.05
CA THR A 23 16.76 6.61 -1.95
C THR A 23 16.63 5.94 -3.33
N ALA A 24 17.20 6.56 -4.36
CA ALA A 24 17.21 5.98 -5.71
C ALA A 24 17.82 4.56 -5.74
N ALA A 25 18.82 4.30 -4.90
CA ALA A 25 19.43 2.98 -4.76
C ALA A 25 18.51 1.96 -4.08
N GLU A 26 17.66 2.39 -3.13
CA GLU A 26 16.66 1.53 -2.50
C GLU A 26 15.42 1.32 -3.39
N ALA A 27 15.15 2.23 -4.33
CA ALA A 27 13.94 2.23 -5.14
C ALA A 27 13.76 0.94 -5.95
N GLU A 28 14.85 0.36 -6.49
CA GLU A 28 14.78 -0.90 -7.23
C GLU A 28 14.38 -2.08 -6.34
N GLN A 29 14.98 -2.18 -5.15
CA GLN A 29 14.63 -3.24 -4.21
C GLN A 29 13.20 -3.07 -3.69
N ALA A 30 12.81 -1.84 -3.32
CA ALA A 30 11.47 -1.53 -2.85
C ALA A 30 10.40 -1.82 -3.92
N LEU A 31 10.70 -1.51 -5.19
CA LEU A 31 9.83 -1.84 -6.32
C LEU A 31 9.63 -3.36 -6.44
N SER A 32 10.71 -4.14 -6.41
CA SER A 32 10.63 -5.60 -6.53
C SER A 32 9.84 -6.25 -5.39
N VAL A 33 10.05 -5.80 -4.15
CA VAL A 33 9.31 -6.29 -2.97
C VAL A 33 7.82 -5.96 -3.09
N LEU A 34 7.50 -4.72 -3.48
CA LEU A 34 6.11 -4.28 -3.58
C LEU A 34 5.38 -4.95 -4.76
N GLU A 35 6.04 -5.16 -5.90
CA GLU A 35 5.48 -5.89 -7.03
C GLU A 35 5.18 -7.35 -6.69
N HIS A 36 6.06 -8.01 -5.92
CA HIS A 36 5.83 -9.36 -5.42
C HIS A 36 4.61 -9.44 -4.51
N GLU A 37 4.52 -8.58 -3.48
CA GLU A 37 3.37 -8.57 -2.56
C GLU A 37 2.06 -8.24 -3.29
N VAL A 38 2.10 -7.35 -4.27
CA VAL A 38 0.94 -7.03 -5.11
C VAL A 38 0.50 -8.24 -5.94
N ALA A 39 1.44 -9.02 -6.48
CA ALA A 39 1.12 -10.23 -7.22
C ALA A 39 0.50 -11.30 -6.31
N GLU A 40 1.06 -11.49 -5.11
CA GLU A 40 0.54 -12.43 -4.10
C GLU A 40 -0.87 -12.03 -3.63
N SER A 41 -1.10 -10.74 -3.36
CA SER A 41 -2.41 -10.20 -2.96
C SER A 41 -3.49 -10.41 -4.05
N LYS A 42 -3.12 -10.37 -5.33
CA LYS A 42 -4.05 -10.69 -6.44
C LYS A 42 -4.42 -12.17 -6.50
N LEU A 43 -3.52 -13.07 -6.08
CA LEU A 43 -3.77 -14.50 -6.03
C LEU A 43 -4.59 -14.89 -4.80
N HIS A 44 -4.43 -14.14 -3.70
CA HIS A 44 -5.08 -14.38 -2.41
C HIS A 44 -5.86 -13.15 -1.92
N PRO A 45 -6.98 -12.79 -2.58
CA PRO A 45 -7.80 -11.64 -2.20
C PRO A 45 -8.42 -11.78 -0.79
N GLU A 46 -8.50 -12.99 -0.23
CA GLU A 46 -8.92 -13.24 1.15
C GLU A 46 -8.02 -12.57 2.19
N ASN A 47 -6.70 -12.48 1.93
CA ASN A 47 -5.75 -11.87 2.85
C ASN A 47 -5.94 -10.34 2.93
N ASP A 48 -6.38 -9.73 1.84
CA ASP A 48 -6.73 -8.31 1.83
C ASP A 48 -7.99 -8.03 2.65
N VAL A 49 -8.94 -8.96 2.63
CA VAL A 49 -10.17 -8.86 3.41
C VAL A 49 -9.85 -8.92 4.90
N GLU A 50 -9.07 -9.89 5.37
CA GLU A 50 -8.76 -10.05 6.80
C GLU A 50 -8.12 -8.81 7.44
N HIS A 51 -7.21 -8.15 6.71
CA HIS A 51 -6.53 -6.95 7.19
C HIS A 51 -7.42 -5.69 7.21
N ASP A 52 -8.42 -5.59 6.33
CA ASP A 52 -9.32 -4.42 6.27
C ASP A 52 -10.53 -4.50 7.24
N ILE A 53 -10.88 -5.69 7.75
CA ILE A 53 -11.99 -5.84 8.72
C ILE A 53 -11.72 -5.05 10.01
N HIS A 54 -10.45 -4.88 10.37
CA HIS A 54 -10.04 -4.12 11.56
C HIS A 54 -10.06 -2.60 11.37
N ALA A 55 -10.11 -2.10 10.14
CA ALA A 55 -9.97 -0.67 9.82
C ALA A 55 -11.32 0.05 9.56
N HIS A 56 -12.39 -0.68 9.26
CA HIS A 56 -13.72 -0.08 9.06
C HIS A 56 -14.52 -0.09 10.36
N GLU A 57 -14.63 1.08 10.99
CA GLU A 57 -15.72 1.36 11.93
C GLU A 57 -17.03 1.07 11.20
N LYS A 58 -17.84 0.14 11.72
CA LYS A 58 -19.11 -0.25 11.11
C LYS A 58 -20.04 0.97 11.07
N GLU A 59 -20.28 1.54 9.90
CA GLU A 59 -21.43 2.43 9.74
C GLU A 59 -22.70 1.61 9.97
N GLU A 60 -23.55 2.09 10.89
CA GLU A 60 -24.65 1.35 11.53
C GLU A 60 -25.76 0.85 10.57
N ASN A 61 -25.67 1.15 9.26
CA ASN A 61 -26.68 0.83 8.25
C ASN A 61 -26.13 0.22 6.94
N GLU A 62 -24.84 -0.09 6.84
CA GLU A 62 -24.32 -0.73 5.64
C GLU A 62 -24.47 -2.26 5.68
N THR A 63 -25.03 -2.84 4.62
CA THR A 63 -25.04 -4.29 4.44
C THR A 63 -23.62 -4.78 4.19
N VAL A 64 -23.25 -5.94 4.76
CA VAL A 64 -21.91 -6.54 4.61
C VAL A 64 -21.49 -6.65 3.13
N GLU A 65 -22.44 -6.93 2.23
CA GLU A 65 -22.19 -6.98 0.78
C GLU A 65 -21.81 -5.62 0.19
N HIS A 66 -22.48 -4.53 0.58
CA HIS A 66 -22.13 -3.18 0.13
C HIS A 66 -20.77 -2.73 0.68
N ALA A 67 -20.49 -3.05 1.95
CA ALA A 67 -19.20 -2.75 2.58
C ALA A 67 -18.03 -3.50 1.90
N VAL A 68 -18.24 -4.72 1.40
CA VAL A 68 -17.22 -5.47 0.65
C VAL A 68 -17.02 -4.90 -0.76
N MET A 69 -18.10 -4.46 -1.42
CA MET A 69 -18.05 -3.93 -2.78
C MET A 69 -17.34 -2.58 -2.90
N GLN A 70 -17.33 -1.79 -1.82
CA GLN A 70 -16.64 -0.49 -1.77
C GLN A 70 -15.16 -0.59 -1.35
N ARG A 71 -14.64 -1.78 -1.04
CA ARG A 71 -13.24 -1.94 -0.60
C ARG A 71 -12.26 -1.75 -1.73
N VAL A 72 -11.31 -0.84 -1.51
CA VAL A 72 -10.15 -0.68 -2.38
C VAL A 72 -9.12 -1.74 -1.99
N GLY A 73 -8.86 -2.71 -2.88
CA GLY A 73 -7.85 -3.75 -2.64
C GLY A 73 -6.43 -3.19 -2.48
N PHE A 74 -5.55 -3.94 -1.83
CA PHE A 74 -4.14 -3.59 -1.60
C PHE A 74 -3.42 -3.21 -2.89
N HIS A 75 -3.63 -3.95 -3.98
CA HIS A 75 -3.06 -3.61 -5.29
C HIS A 75 -3.40 -2.18 -5.74
N ALA A 76 -4.67 -1.79 -5.64
CA ALA A 76 -5.12 -0.47 -6.06
C ALA A 76 -4.55 0.63 -5.15
N ARG A 77 -4.33 0.34 -3.86
CA ARG A 77 -3.71 1.26 -2.89
C ARG A 77 -2.18 1.37 -3.06
N ALA A 78 -1.52 0.30 -3.49
CA ALA A 78 -0.07 0.26 -3.74
C ALA A 78 0.33 0.93 -5.06
N TYR A 79 -0.60 1.10 -5.99
CA TYR A 79 -0.32 1.60 -7.33
C TYR A 79 0.36 2.98 -7.38
N PRO A 80 -0.06 4.00 -6.59
CA PRO A 80 0.62 5.30 -6.59
C PRO A 80 2.10 5.19 -6.17
N LEU A 81 2.42 4.36 -5.17
CA LEU A 81 3.80 4.17 -4.72
C LEU A 81 4.63 3.40 -5.75
N LEU A 82 4.04 2.39 -6.40
CA LEU A 82 4.71 1.66 -7.50
C LEU A 82 5.13 2.60 -8.63
N GLU A 83 4.24 3.50 -9.06
CA GLU A 83 4.57 4.45 -10.12
C GLU A 83 5.65 5.45 -9.68
N MET A 84 5.58 5.96 -8.44
CA MET A 84 6.65 6.80 -7.89
C MET A 84 8.00 6.06 -7.84
N LEU A 85 8.02 4.78 -7.47
CA LEU A 85 9.23 3.96 -7.46
C LEU A 85 9.79 3.73 -8.88
N ARG A 86 8.92 3.53 -9.87
CA ARG A 86 9.34 3.44 -11.29
C ARG A 86 9.98 4.74 -11.76
N SER A 87 9.35 5.88 -11.49
CA SER A 87 9.91 7.20 -11.83
C SER A 87 11.21 7.49 -11.09
N ALA A 88 11.26 7.24 -9.78
CA ALA A 88 12.45 7.42 -8.95
C ALA A 88 13.64 6.58 -9.45
N LYS A 89 13.39 5.35 -9.90
CA LYS A 89 14.41 4.49 -10.53
C LYS A 89 14.89 5.06 -11.87
N GLN A 90 13.97 5.55 -12.72
CA GLN A 90 14.31 6.07 -14.05
C GLN A 90 15.08 7.39 -13.98
N GLU A 91 14.68 8.29 -13.09
CA GLU A 91 15.25 9.63 -12.94
C GLU A 91 16.37 9.69 -11.90
N ASN A 92 16.63 8.58 -11.20
CA ASN A 92 17.62 8.46 -10.13
C ASN A 92 17.37 9.46 -8.98
N GLU A 93 16.10 9.68 -8.66
CA GLU A 93 15.62 10.58 -7.61
C GLU A 93 15.22 9.84 -6.34
N SER A 94 15.18 10.57 -5.22
CA SER A 94 14.75 10.01 -3.92
C SER A 94 13.31 10.43 -3.61
N ILE A 95 12.51 9.50 -3.10
CA ILE A 95 11.15 9.76 -2.63
C ILE A 95 11.25 10.13 -1.15
N ILE A 96 10.79 11.33 -0.78
CA ILE A 96 10.87 11.86 0.58
C ILE A 96 9.47 12.32 1.02
N TRP A 97 9.11 12.05 2.27
CA TRP A 97 7.86 12.54 2.89
C TRP A 97 8.07 12.87 4.37
N GLY A 98 7.16 13.66 4.92
CA GLY A 98 7.21 14.07 6.33
C GLY A 98 8.34 15.06 6.65
N VAL A 99 8.68 15.92 5.67
CA VAL A 99 9.60 17.05 5.83
C VAL A 99 8.96 18.22 6.56
#